data_AF-A0A9D4QPP5-F1
#
_entry.id   AF-A0A9D4QPP5-F1
#
_cell.length_a   1.000
_cell.length_b   1.000
_cell.length_c   1.000
_cell.angle_alpha   90.00
_cell.angle_beta   90.00
_cell.angle_gamma   90.00
#
_symmetry.space_group_name_H-M   'P 1'
#
loop_
_entity.id
_entity.type
_entity.pdbx_description
1 polymer ?
#
loop_
_entity_poly.entity_id
_entity_poly.type
_entity_poly.pdbx_seq_one_letter_code
_entity_poly.pdbx_strand_id
1 'polypeptide(L)'
;MFLQEAIKKRFTQLKIIVPPDAGLAVLKGAVIYGHSPMAITERVSKYTYGIDVVCTFINGEHPWSKRQIQKDGVIRCTDIFSKLVEVGDKLVVGQAQNEESYIPVFDDQKSMDVSIFATCDKNPKFTTDDGCKKIGSIEVPLAGSGTERSVEVRMIFGGTEITVECQETATGKITRLPINFLI
;
A
#
# COMPACT_ATOMS: atom_id res chain seq x y z
N MET A 1 -38.53 11.41 -5.58
CA MET A 1 -38.04 12.39 -6.59
C MET A 1 -37.13 13.46 -5.98
N PHE A 2 -37.26 13.77 -4.69
CA PHE A 2 -36.48 14.82 -3.99
C PHE A 2 -34.95 14.76 -4.16
N LEU A 3 -34.33 13.57 -4.19
CA LEU A 3 -32.86 13.46 -4.29
C LEU A 3 -32.32 13.99 -5.63
N GLN A 4 -32.96 13.65 -6.75
CA GLN A 4 -32.51 14.11 -8.07
C GLN A 4 -32.66 15.62 -8.22
N GLU A 5 -33.74 16.20 -7.70
CA GLU A 5 -33.94 17.65 -7.69
C GLU A 5 -32.91 18.36 -6.81
N ALA A 6 -32.60 17.81 -5.62
CA ALA A 6 -31.58 18.36 -4.74
C ALA A 6 -30.19 18.36 -5.40
N ILE A 7 -29.81 17.26 -6.07
CA ILE A 7 -28.55 17.16 -6.81
C ILE A 7 -28.53 18.19 -7.96
N LYS A 8 -29.62 18.32 -8.74
CA LYS A 8 -29.73 19.31 -9.82
C LYS A 8 -29.59 20.75 -9.33
N LYS A 9 -30.19 21.08 -8.19
CA LYS A 9 -30.07 22.41 -7.57
C LYS A 9 -28.67 22.69 -7.04
N ARG A 10 -27.97 21.68 -6.52
CA ARG A 10 -26.63 21.85 -5.96
C ARG A 10 -25.56 21.99 -7.04
N PHE A 11 -25.69 21.27 -8.14
CA PHE A 11 -24.68 21.17 -9.21
C PHE A 11 -25.19 21.78 -10.52
N THR A 12 -25.57 23.06 -10.48
CA THR A 12 -26.19 23.76 -11.63
C THR A 12 -25.26 23.91 -12.84
N GLN A 13 -23.94 23.88 -12.64
CA GLN A 13 -22.96 23.97 -13.72
C GLN A 13 -22.57 22.61 -14.32
N LEU A 14 -23.13 21.50 -13.83
CA LEU A 14 -22.81 20.15 -14.31
C LEU A 14 -24.01 19.55 -15.05
N LYS A 15 -23.72 18.82 -16.13
CA LYS A 15 -24.72 17.99 -16.81
C LYS A 15 -24.95 16.71 -16.01
N ILE A 16 -26.10 16.60 -15.37
CA ILE A 16 -26.48 15.38 -14.63
C ILE A 16 -27.09 14.37 -15.60
N ILE A 17 -26.48 13.19 -15.69
CA ILE A 17 -26.94 12.07 -16.53
C ILE A 17 -27.58 11.03 -15.61
N VAL A 18 -28.85 10.71 -15.87
CA VAL A 18 -29.55 9.59 -15.21
C VAL A 18 -29.75 8.50 -16.26
N PRO A 19 -28.95 7.42 -16.23
CA PRO A 19 -29.06 6.37 -17.23
C PRO A 19 -30.39 5.60 -17.08
N PRO A 20 -30.92 5.05 -18.19
CA PRO A 20 -31.97 4.05 -18.13
C PRO A 20 -31.50 2.88 -17.26
N ASP A 21 -32.41 2.32 -16.47
CA ASP A 21 -32.11 1.25 -15.51
C ASP A 21 -30.98 1.60 -14.52
N ALA A 22 -31.00 2.80 -13.93
CA ALA A 22 -29.99 3.22 -12.97
C ALA A 22 -29.76 2.20 -11.82
N GLY A 23 -30.80 1.47 -11.42
CA GLY A 23 -30.69 0.37 -10.43
C GLY A 23 -29.87 -0.83 -10.90
N LEU A 24 -29.71 -1.03 -12.20
CA LEU A 24 -28.91 -2.10 -12.81
C LEU A 24 -27.51 -1.62 -13.26
N ALA A 25 -27.19 -0.33 -13.13
CA ALA A 25 -25.96 0.23 -13.70
C ALA A 25 -24.69 -0.46 -13.16
N VAL A 26 -24.63 -0.73 -11.85
CA VAL A 26 -23.51 -1.44 -11.21
C VAL A 26 -23.42 -2.89 -11.70
N LEU A 27 -24.55 -3.60 -11.78
CA LEU A 27 -24.60 -4.98 -12.25
C LEU A 27 -24.16 -5.10 -13.72
N LYS A 28 -24.71 -4.27 -14.60
CA LYS A 28 -24.32 -4.23 -16.02
C LYS A 28 -22.84 -3.92 -16.18
N GLY A 29 -22.32 -2.96 -15.39
CA GLY A 29 -20.89 -2.65 -15.34
C GLY A 29 -20.03 -3.84 -14.91
N ALA A 30 -20.45 -4.60 -13.89
CA ALA A 30 -19.73 -5.79 -13.43
C ALA A 30 -19.71 -6.90 -14.50
N VAL A 31 -20.80 -7.10 -15.24
CA VAL A 31 -20.85 -8.06 -16.37
C VAL A 31 -19.90 -7.64 -17.49
N ILE A 32 -19.90 -6.36 -17.87
CA ILE A 32 -18.96 -5.83 -18.88
C ILE A 32 -17.52 -6.01 -18.42
N TYR A 33 -17.22 -5.71 -17.15
CA TYR A 33 -15.89 -5.90 -16.58
C TYR A 33 -15.46 -7.38 -16.61
N GLY A 34 -16.34 -8.31 -16.28
CA GLY A 34 -16.05 -9.74 -16.36
C GLY A 34 -15.72 -10.20 -17.79
N HIS A 35 -16.40 -9.64 -18.80
CA HIS A 35 -16.11 -9.93 -20.22
C HIS A 35 -14.86 -9.22 -20.76
N SER A 36 -14.50 -8.07 -20.21
CA SER A 36 -13.36 -7.27 -20.66
C SER A 36 -12.63 -6.61 -19.48
N PRO A 37 -11.88 -7.39 -18.68
CA PRO A 37 -11.20 -6.87 -17.49
C PRO A 37 -10.15 -5.79 -17.80
N MET A 38 -9.56 -5.87 -19.00
CA MET A 38 -8.57 -4.93 -19.53
C MET A 38 -9.16 -3.56 -19.93
N ALA A 39 -10.48 -3.39 -19.86
CA ALA A 39 -11.12 -2.09 -20.12
C ALA A 39 -10.72 -1.02 -19.09
N ILE A 40 -10.25 -1.43 -17.91
CA ILE A 40 -9.72 -0.52 -16.88
C ILE A 40 -8.19 -0.55 -16.97
N THR A 41 -7.60 0.53 -17.47
CA THR A 41 -6.15 0.67 -17.66
C THR A 41 -5.47 1.39 -16.50
N GLU A 42 -6.20 2.28 -15.82
CA GLU A 42 -5.68 3.10 -14.73
C GLU A 42 -6.69 3.20 -13.57
N ARG A 43 -6.18 3.41 -12.36
CA ARG A 43 -6.97 3.65 -11.17
C ARG A 43 -6.35 4.79 -10.37
N VAL A 44 -7.18 5.55 -9.66
CA VAL A 44 -6.69 6.51 -8.68
C VAL A 44 -6.63 5.82 -7.32
N SER A 45 -5.48 5.86 -6.66
CA SER A 45 -5.30 5.27 -5.34
C SER A 45 -6.22 5.95 -4.33
N LYS A 46 -6.99 5.15 -3.57
CA LYS A 46 -7.86 5.65 -2.49
C LYS A 46 -7.14 5.87 -1.18
N TYR A 47 -5.97 5.25 -1.02
CA TYR A 47 -5.20 5.25 0.22
C TYR A 47 -3.71 5.43 -0.10
N THR A 48 -2.98 5.93 0.90
CA THR A 48 -1.54 5.82 0.92
C THR A 48 -1.18 4.43 1.45
N TYR A 49 -0.35 3.71 0.72
CA TYR A 49 0.13 2.38 1.09
C TYR A 49 1.62 2.41 1.37
N GLY A 50 2.03 1.61 2.34
CA GLY A 50 3.42 1.52 2.74
C GLY A 50 3.67 0.35 3.66
N ILE A 51 4.89 0.30 4.18
CA ILE A 51 5.32 -0.74 5.11
C ILE A 51 5.87 -0.14 6.40
N ASP A 52 5.84 -0.94 7.45
CA ASP A 52 6.57 -0.69 8.70
C ASP A 52 8.08 -0.84 8.45
N VAL A 53 8.85 0.16 8.88
CA VAL A 53 10.32 0.11 8.86
C VAL A 53 10.92 0.60 10.17
N VAL A 54 12.17 0.18 10.38
CA VAL A 54 12.97 0.56 11.54
C VAL A 54 14.27 1.16 11.04
N CYS A 55 14.71 2.26 11.66
CA CYS A 55 16.01 2.86 11.36
C CYS A 55 16.76 3.24 12.64
N THR A 56 18.03 3.62 12.53
CA THR A 56 18.81 4.15 13.65
C THR A 56 18.14 5.40 14.21
N PHE A 57 18.02 5.49 15.53
CA PHE A 57 17.38 6.64 16.17
C PHE A 57 18.29 7.87 16.09
N ILE A 58 17.77 8.98 15.57
CA ILE A 58 18.49 10.26 15.47
C ILE A 58 17.85 11.25 16.45
N ASN A 59 18.65 11.72 17.40
CA ASN A 59 18.21 12.68 18.40
C ASN A 59 17.87 14.03 17.75
N GLY A 60 16.67 14.55 18.01
CA GLY A 60 16.17 15.79 17.43
C GLY A 60 15.35 15.62 16.14
N GLU A 61 15.46 14.47 15.46
CA GLU A 61 14.63 14.14 14.30
C GLU A 61 13.48 13.20 14.69
N HIS A 62 13.78 12.17 15.47
CA HIS A 62 12.81 11.15 15.85
C HIS A 62 12.14 11.44 17.21
N PRO A 63 10.81 11.20 17.34
CA PRO A 63 10.12 11.33 18.62
C PRO A 63 10.65 10.33 19.66
N TRP A 64 10.88 10.80 20.89
CA TRP A 64 11.35 9.94 21.99
C TRP A 64 10.41 8.77 22.30
N SER A 65 9.11 8.91 22.04
CA SER A 65 8.12 7.83 22.20
C SER A 65 8.32 6.66 21.24
N LYS A 66 9.07 6.86 20.15
CA LYS A 66 9.37 5.84 19.12
C LYS A 66 10.75 5.20 19.29
N ARG A 67 11.46 5.57 20.34
CA ARG A 67 12.79 5.06 20.67
C ARG A 67 12.68 3.67 21.30
N GLN A 68 13.36 2.69 20.73
CA GLN A 68 13.49 1.35 21.31
C GLN A 68 14.95 0.89 21.30
N ILE A 69 15.40 0.25 22.38
CA ILE A 69 16.69 -0.44 22.42
C ILE A 69 16.47 -1.85 21.89
N GLN A 70 17.14 -2.19 20.80
CA GLN A 70 17.04 -3.51 20.19
C GLN A 70 18.01 -4.51 20.83
N LYS A 71 17.91 -5.79 20.44
CA LYS A 71 18.67 -6.90 21.03
C LYS A 71 20.19 -6.76 20.90
N ASP A 72 20.64 -6.02 19.90
CA ASP A 72 22.04 -5.69 19.64
C ASP A 72 22.54 -4.47 20.44
N GLY A 73 21.70 -3.89 21.31
CA GLY A 73 22.00 -2.71 22.11
C GLY A 73 21.89 -1.39 21.34
N VAL A 74 21.59 -1.41 20.04
CA VAL A 74 21.44 -0.20 19.23
C VAL A 74 20.05 0.41 19.43
N ILE A 75 20.03 1.72 19.63
CA ILE A 75 18.80 2.49 19.77
C ILE A 75 18.22 2.76 18.37
N ARG A 76 17.00 2.30 18.13
CA ARG A 76 16.29 2.46 16.86
C ARG A 76 14.97 3.19 17.02
N CYS A 77 14.53 3.81 15.93
CA CYS A 77 13.19 4.37 15.77
C CYS A 77 12.33 3.33 15.07
N THR A 78 11.22 2.94 15.69
CA THR A 78 10.31 1.90 15.18
C THR A 78 9.01 2.49 14.64
N ASP A 79 8.23 1.63 13.99
CA ASP A 79 6.90 1.96 13.45
C ASP A 79 6.93 3.06 12.39
N ILE A 80 8.05 3.27 11.68
CA ILE A 80 8.12 4.30 10.65
C ILE A 80 7.29 3.84 9.46
N PHE A 81 6.48 4.74 8.91
CA PHE A 81 5.72 4.45 7.69
C PHE A 81 6.58 4.76 6.47
N SER A 82 7.10 3.72 5.81
CA SER A 82 7.74 3.86 4.50
C SER A 82 6.70 3.80 3.39
N LYS A 83 6.45 4.94 2.74
CA LYS A 83 5.41 5.10 1.71
C LYS A 83 5.87 4.51 0.37
N LEU A 84 5.05 3.64 -0.21
CA LEU A 84 5.25 3.05 -1.54
C LEU A 84 4.30 3.65 -2.58
N VAL A 85 3.05 3.93 -2.18
CA VAL A 85 2.02 4.55 -3.04
C VAL A 85 1.30 5.62 -2.25
N GLU A 86 1.03 6.77 -2.86
CA GLU A 86 0.32 7.89 -2.26
C GLU A 86 -1.17 7.89 -2.63
N VAL A 87 -2.02 8.32 -1.69
CA VAL A 87 -3.43 8.61 -2.00
C VAL A 87 -3.53 9.63 -3.14
N GLY A 88 -4.34 9.32 -4.15
CA GLY A 88 -4.50 10.15 -5.34
C GLY A 88 -3.55 9.81 -6.50
N ASP A 89 -2.58 8.91 -6.30
CA ASP A 89 -1.70 8.47 -7.39
C ASP A 89 -2.50 7.77 -8.50
N LYS A 90 -2.10 8.01 -9.74
CA LYS A 90 -2.60 7.28 -10.92
C LYS A 90 -1.79 6.01 -11.10
N LEU A 91 -2.43 4.87 -10.86
CA LEU A 91 -1.82 3.56 -10.87
C LEU A 91 -2.20 2.83 -12.16
N VAL A 92 -1.21 2.44 -12.95
CA VAL A 92 -1.43 1.61 -14.14
C VAL A 92 -1.71 0.17 -13.72
N VAL A 93 -2.82 -0.40 -14.19
CA VAL A 93 -3.27 -1.73 -13.77
C VAL A 93 -2.26 -2.80 -14.22
N GLY A 94 -1.86 -3.66 -13.30
CA GLY A 94 -0.94 -4.78 -13.55
C GLY A 94 0.53 -4.39 -13.64
N GLN A 95 0.88 -3.11 -13.46
CA GLN A 95 2.27 -2.67 -13.39
C GLN A 95 2.71 -2.50 -11.93
N ALA A 96 3.97 -2.84 -11.66
CA ALA A 96 4.62 -2.44 -10.41
C ALA A 96 4.71 -0.92 -10.37
N GLN A 97 4.33 -0.36 -9.23
CA GLN A 97 4.50 1.06 -8.95
C GLN A 97 5.92 1.29 -8.42
N ASN A 98 6.11 2.24 -7.49
CA ASN A 98 7.42 2.47 -6.89
C ASN A 98 8.00 1.18 -6.27
N GLU A 99 9.31 1.03 -6.43
CA GLU A 99 10.12 -0.05 -5.91
C GLU A 99 11.10 0.55 -4.91
N GLU A 100 11.12 0.01 -3.70
CA GLU A 100 12.02 0.47 -2.63
C GLU A 100 12.77 -0.73 -2.06
N SER A 101 14.03 -0.51 -1.68
CA SER A 101 14.92 -1.55 -1.17
C SER A 101 15.10 -1.44 0.35
N TYR A 102 14.93 -2.55 1.04
CA TYR A 102 15.01 -2.63 2.50
C TYR A 102 16.03 -3.66 2.93
N ILE A 103 16.80 -3.35 3.99
CA ILE A 103 17.84 -4.22 4.53
C ILE A 103 17.40 -4.84 5.86
N PRO A 104 17.93 -6.02 6.24
CA PRO A 104 17.71 -6.55 7.57
C PRO A 104 18.30 -5.64 8.64
N VAL A 105 17.66 -5.63 9.80
CA VAL A 105 18.06 -4.91 11.00
C VAL A 105 19.29 -5.55 11.67
N PHE A 106 19.36 -6.90 11.62
CA PHE A 106 20.45 -7.68 12.18
C PHE A 106 21.12 -8.57 11.12
N ASP A 107 22.42 -8.79 11.26
CA ASP A 107 23.25 -9.57 10.34
C ASP A 107 22.91 -11.06 10.32
N ASP A 108 22.37 -11.60 11.41
CA ASP A 108 22.00 -12.99 11.59
C ASP A 108 20.54 -13.30 11.21
N GLN A 109 19.73 -12.28 10.88
CA GLN A 109 18.31 -12.45 10.50
C GLN A 109 18.14 -13.46 9.37
N LYS A 110 17.21 -14.40 9.55
CA LYS A 110 16.88 -15.43 8.55
C LYS A 110 15.67 -15.08 7.69
N SER A 111 14.87 -14.12 8.13
CA SER A 111 13.72 -13.59 7.40
C SER A 111 13.48 -12.12 7.74
N MET A 112 12.76 -11.44 6.85
CA MET A 112 12.19 -10.11 7.07
C MET A 112 10.67 -10.20 7.09
N ASP A 113 10.06 -9.69 8.15
CA ASP A 113 8.61 -9.50 8.21
C ASP A 113 8.24 -8.16 7.59
N VAL A 114 7.61 -8.21 6.41
CA VAL A 114 7.09 -7.03 5.74
C VAL A 114 5.62 -6.87 6.13
N SER A 115 5.30 -5.89 6.97
CA SER A 115 3.92 -5.55 7.35
C SER A 115 3.40 -4.41 6.51
N ILE A 116 2.25 -4.60 5.85
CA ILE A 116 1.68 -3.64 4.91
C ILE A 116 0.57 -2.84 5.58
N PHE A 117 0.60 -1.52 5.40
CA PHE A 117 -0.35 -0.57 5.96
C PHE A 117 -1.05 0.24 4.88
N ALA A 118 -2.27 0.67 5.18
CA ALA A 118 -3.05 1.62 4.40
C ALA A 118 -3.58 2.74 5.30
N THR A 119 -3.64 3.96 4.76
CA THR A 119 -4.21 5.13 5.45
C THR A 119 -4.82 6.12 4.46
N CYS A 120 -5.79 6.92 4.91
CA CYS A 120 -6.30 8.06 4.14
C CYS A 120 -5.38 9.28 4.18
N ASP A 121 -4.40 9.31 5.10
CA ASP A 121 -3.43 10.39 5.19
C ASP A 121 -2.48 10.34 3.98
N LYS A 122 -2.18 11.49 3.42
CA LYS A 122 -1.24 11.67 2.32
C LYS A 122 0.22 11.49 2.77
N ASN A 123 0.54 11.91 4.00
CA ASN A 123 1.91 11.93 4.52
C ASN A 123 1.99 11.31 5.93
N PRO A 124 1.63 10.02 6.09
CA PRO A 124 1.82 9.33 7.36
C PRO A 124 3.31 9.29 7.72
N LYS A 125 3.62 9.45 9.01
CA LYS A 125 4.99 9.35 9.50
C LYS A 125 5.24 8.02 10.20
N PHE A 126 4.25 7.54 10.94
CA PHE A 126 4.32 6.29 11.66
C PHE A 126 3.12 5.39 11.36
N THR A 127 3.34 4.08 11.41
CA THR A 127 2.29 3.06 11.24
C THR A 127 1.30 3.02 12.40
N THR A 128 1.61 3.68 13.52
CA THR A 128 0.70 3.91 14.65
C THR A 128 -0.04 5.25 14.58
N ASP A 129 0.18 6.05 13.54
CA ASP A 129 -0.58 7.30 13.37
C ASP A 129 -2.06 6.98 13.19
N ASP A 130 -2.93 7.90 13.60
CA ASP A 130 -4.37 7.68 13.53
C ASP A 130 -4.82 7.45 12.08
N GLY A 131 -5.70 6.47 11.88
CA GLY A 131 -6.15 6.04 10.54
C GLY A 131 -5.20 5.10 9.78
N CYS A 132 -3.99 4.82 10.28
CA CYS A 132 -3.14 3.75 9.74
C CYS A 132 -3.69 2.38 10.13
N LYS A 133 -3.93 1.52 9.14
CA LYS A 133 -4.43 0.15 9.34
C LYS A 133 -3.47 -0.84 8.72
N LYS A 134 -3.08 -1.87 9.49
CA LYS A 134 -2.37 -3.03 8.94
C LYS A 134 -3.34 -3.84 8.09
N ILE A 135 -2.99 -4.08 6.84
CA ILE A 135 -3.82 -4.78 5.85
C ILE A 135 -3.24 -6.13 5.43
N GLY A 136 -2.00 -6.41 5.81
CA GLY A 136 -1.35 -7.69 5.53
C GLY A 136 0.05 -7.78 6.13
N SER A 137 0.62 -8.97 6.07
CA SER A 137 2.05 -9.18 6.33
C SER A 137 2.56 -10.40 5.58
N ILE A 138 3.82 -10.35 5.17
CA ILE A 138 4.51 -11.43 4.48
C ILE A 138 5.90 -11.61 5.07
N GLU A 139 6.28 -12.86 5.34
CA GLU A 139 7.63 -13.20 5.74
C GLU A 139 8.45 -13.51 4.48
N VAL A 140 9.60 -12.85 4.35
CA VAL A 140 10.53 -13.01 3.23
C VAL A 140 11.80 -13.68 3.76
N PRO A 141 12.08 -14.95 3.39
CA PRO A 141 13.32 -15.61 3.78
C PRO A 141 14.54 -14.91 3.16
N LEU A 142 15.59 -14.73 3.96
CA LEU A 142 16.88 -14.19 3.52
C LEU A 142 17.92 -15.31 3.38
N ALA A 143 18.63 -15.36 2.27
CA ALA A 143 19.77 -16.24 2.12
C ALA A 143 21.04 -15.60 2.71
N GLY A 144 21.97 -16.41 3.22
CA GLY A 144 23.25 -15.93 3.74
C GLY A 144 23.17 -15.22 5.10
N SER A 145 24.08 -14.27 5.30
CA SER A 145 24.26 -13.46 6.52
C SER A 145 24.78 -12.07 6.12
N GLY A 146 24.77 -11.10 7.04
CA GLY A 146 25.24 -9.72 6.79
C GLY A 146 24.10 -8.74 6.51
N THR A 147 24.40 -7.45 6.39
CA THR A 147 23.39 -6.38 6.17
C THR A 147 23.40 -5.85 4.75
N GLU A 148 24.31 -6.32 3.91
CA GLU A 148 24.35 -6.10 2.46
C GLU A 148 23.20 -6.80 1.71
N ARG A 149 22.50 -7.70 2.40
CA ARG A 149 21.28 -8.35 1.89
C ARG A 149 20.16 -7.33 1.82
N SER A 150 19.35 -7.39 0.78
CA SER A 150 18.18 -6.53 0.66
C SER A 150 16.97 -7.25 0.07
N VAL A 151 15.81 -6.68 0.37
CA VAL A 151 14.52 -7.08 -0.20
C VAL A 151 13.96 -5.87 -0.91
N GLU A 152 13.75 -6.01 -2.21
CA GLU A 152 13.02 -5.03 -3.02
C GLU A 152 11.52 -5.28 -2.83
N VAL A 153 10.79 -4.25 -2.42
CA VAL A 153 9.35 -4.31 -2.20
C VAL A 153 8.65 -3.40 -3.19
N ARG A 154 7.66 -3.95 -3.90
CA ARG A 154 6.83 -3.20 -4.84
C ARG A 154 5.37 -3.61 -4.73
N MET A 155 4.48 -2.69 -5.09
CA MET A 155 3.04 -2.92 -5.09
C MET A 155 2.51 -2.91 -6.51
N ILE A 156 1.68 -3.90 -6.83
CA ILE A 156 1.06 -4.09 -8.14
C ILE A 156 -0.46 -4.03 -7.95
N PHE A 157 -1.11 -3.12 -8.64
CA PHE A 157 -2.56 -2.93 -8.52
C PHE A 157 -3.24 -3.61 -9.70
N GLY A 158 -3.85 -4.77 -9.48
CA GLY A 158 -4.34 -5.64 -10.55
C GLY A 158 -5.77 -6.10 -10.31
N GLY A 159 -6.62 -6.02 -11.34
CA GLY A 159 -7.99 -6.57 -11.24
C GLY A 159 -8.79 -6.01 -10.05
N THR A 160 -9.05 -6.87 -9.07
CA THR A 160 -9.71 -6.58 -7.78
C THR A 160 -8.79 -6.76 -6.56
N GLU A 161 -7.48 -6.83 -6.76
CA GLU A 161 -6.48 -7.09 -5.72
C GLU A 161 -5.25 -6.16 -5.82
N ILE A 162 -4.57 -5.99 -4.70
CA ILE A 162 -3.24 -5.41 -4.59
C ILE A 162 -2.29 -6.57 -4.34
N THR A 163 -1.28 -6.75 -5.19
CA THR A 163 -0.23 -7.72 -4.96
C THR A 163 1.00 -7.00 -4.46
N VAL A 164 1.44 -7.35 -3.26
CA VAL A 164 2.72 -6.92 -2.71
C VAL A 164 3.74 -7.97 -3.10
N GLU A 165 4.78 -7.54 -3.81
CA GLU A 165 5.86 -8.41 -4.26
C GLU A 165 7.14 -8.03 -3.54
N CYS A 166 7.76 -9.02 -2.90
CA CYS A 166 9.02 -8.89 -2.19
C CYS A 166 10.06 -9.79 -2.86
N GLN A 167 11.10 -9.21 -3.43
CA GLN A 167 12.18 -9.92 -4.09
C GLN A 167 13.44 -9.84 -3.24
N GLU A 168 13.96 -10.98 -2.80
CA GLU A 168 15.28 -11.04 -2.16
C GLU A 168 16.35 -10.92 -3.24
N THR A 169 17.23 -9.92 -3.12
CA THR A 169 18.11 -9.48 -4.21
C THR A 169 19.24 -10.46 -4.52
N ALA A 170 19.72 -11.23 -3.54
CA ALA A 170 20.84 -12.15 -3.72
C ALA A 170 20.48 -13.42 -4.51
N THR A 171 19.28 -13.96 -4.28
CA THR A 171 18.77 -15.19 -4.91
C THR A 171 17.78 -14.90 -6.03
N GLY A 172 17.22 -13.68 -6.08
CA GLY A 172 16.12 -13.33 -6.97
C GLY A 172 14.80 -14.00 -6.60
N LYS A 173 14.70 -14.62 -5.42
CA LYS A 173 13.48 -15.31 -4.99
C LYS A 173 12.40 -14.28 -4.68
N ILE A 174 11.25 -14.46 -5.34
CA ILE A 174 10.09 -13.60 -5.18
C ILE A 174 9.06 -14.25 -4.26
N THR A 175 8.58 -13.48 -3.28
CA THR A 175 7.47 -13.85 -2.41
C THR A 175 6.35 -12.83 -2.60
N ARG A 176 5.10 -13.29 -2.74
CA ARG A 176 3.95 -12.45 -3.07
C ARG A 176 2.86 -12.56 -2.03
N LEU A 177 2.23 -11.43 -1.71
CA LEU A 177 1.03 -11.36 -0.89
C LEU A 177 -0.09 -10.64 -1.66
N PRO A 178 -1.14 -11.36 -2.09
CA PRO A 178 -2.36 -10.73 -2.59
C PRO A 178 -3.19 -10.18 -1.43
N ILE A 179 -3.70 -8.95 -1.59
CA ILE A 179 -4.56 -8.25 -0.63
C ILE A 179 -5.80 -7.76 -1.39
N ASN A 180 -6.99 -8.05 -0.87
CA ASN A 180 -8.23 -7.61 -1.50
C ASN A 180 -8.45 -6.09 -1.31
N PHE A 181 -9.00 -5.40 -2.32
CA PHE A 181 -9.36 -3.98 -2.21
C PHE A 181 -10.54 -3.69 -1.26
N LEU A 182 -11.22 -4.73 -0.75
CA LEU A 182 -12.38 -4.61 0.14
C LEU A 182 -11.90 -4.49 1.60
N ILE A 183 -11.28 -3.35 1.91
CA ILE A 183 -10.78 -2.98 3.24
C ILE A 183 -11.60 -1.82 3.81
#